data_AF-A0A328ZEY7-F1
#
_entry.id   AF-A0A328ZEY7-F1
#
_cell.length_a   1.000
_cell.length_b   1.000
_cell.length_c   1.000
_cell.angle_alpha   90.00
_cell.angle_beta   90.00
_cell.angle_gamma   90.00
#
_symmetry.space_group_name_H-M   'P 1'
#
loop_
_entity.id
_entity.type
_entity.pdbx_description
1 polymer ?
#
loop_
_entity_poly.entity_id
_entity_poly.type
_entity_poly.pdbx_seq_one_letter_code
_entity_poly.pdbx_strand_id
1 'polypeptide(L)'
;MAGWLDRQLPEGLRVLVSPSRRTEATAERLGRKYKLRAELLPGGSASELLELVQWPHARGAVLVVGHQPMLGQTVAELLGLRMPECSIRKGAVWWLRRRTRSDVSETILLAVQSPDFL
;
A
#
# COMPACT_ATOMS: atom_id res chain seq x y z
N MET A 1 -13.34 -6.92 1.42
CA MET A 1 -12.10 -6.16 1.73
C MET A 1 -12.33 -4.96 2.66
N ALA A 2 -13.13 -3.95 2.29
CA ALA A 2 -13.32 -2.74 3.11
C ALA A 2 -13.69 -3.02 4.58
N GLY A 3 -14.65 -3.92 4.85
CA GLY A 3 -15.00 -4.31 6.22
C GLY A 3 -13.89 -5.05 6.99
N TRP A 4 -12.98 -5.75 6.30
CA TRP A 4 -11.80 -6.33 6.94
C TRP A 4 -10.82 -5.22 7.33
N LEU A 5 -10.53 -4.30 6.41
CA LEU A 5 -9.66 -3.15 6.68
C LEU A 5 -10.18 -2.29 7.83
N ASP A 6 -11.49 -2.08 7.92
CA ASP A 6 -12.09 -1.28 8.98
C ASP A 6 -11.85 -1.86 10.38
N ARG A 7 -11.84 -3.20 10.50
CA ARG A 7 -11.53 -3.88 11.77
C ARG A 7 -10.04 -3.91 12.12
N GLN A 8 -9.16 -3.78 11.13
CA GLN A 8 -7.71 -3.99 11.30
C GLN A 8 -6.91 -2.70 11.35
N LEU A 9 -7.34 -1.66 10.62
CA LEU A 9 -6.53 -0.46 10.43
C LEU A 9 -6.78 0.58 11.53
N PRO A 10 -5.73 1.30 11.97
CA PRO A 10 -5.88 2.37 12.96
C PRO A 10 -6.71 3.52 12.39
N GLU A 11 -7.45 4.23 13.26
CA GLU A 11 -8.33 5.33 12.86
C GLU A 11 -7.57 6.46 12.12
N GLY A 12 -6.37 6.82 12.62
CA GLY A 12 -5.53 7.90 12.09
C GLY A 12 -4.70 7.58 10.86
N LEU A 13 -4.98 6.49 10.12
CA LEU A 13 -4.22 6.20 8.91
C LEU A 13 -4.43 7.27 7.83
N ARG A 14 -3.41 7.48 6.99
CA ARG A 14 -3.57 8.27 5.76
C ARG A 14 -3.98 7.36 4.61
N VAL A 15 -5.02 7.73 3.86
CA VAL A 15 -5.42 7.02 2.64
C VAL A 15 -5.01 7.85 1.43
N LEU A 16 -4.14 7.28 0.59
CA LEU A 16 -3.64 7.88 -0.66
C LEU A 16 -4.13 7.05 -1.84
N VAL A 17 -4.68 7.72 -2.84
CA VAL A 17 -5.44 7.07 -3.91
C VAL A 17 -5.03 7.65 -5.26
N SER A 18 -4.86 6.78 -6.25
CA SER A 18 -4.69 7.21 -7.63
C SER A 18 -5.96 7.93 -8.15
N PRO A 19 -5.86 9.05 -8.90
CA PRO A 19 -7.00 9.76 -9.51
C PRO A 19 -7.79 8.97 -10.56
N SER A 20 -7.43 7.71 -10.84
CA SER A 20 -8.19 6.90 -11.80
C SER A 20 -9.56 6.49 -11.22
N ARG A 21 -10.60 6.48 -12.06
CA ARG A 21 -11.97 6.11 -11.62
C ARG A 21 -12.05 4.77 -10.88
N ARG A 22 -11.26 3.77 -11.29
CA ARG A 22 -11.26 2.42 -10.67
C ARG A 22 -10.68 2.39 -9.26
N THR A 23 -9.67 3.22 -8.98
CA THR A 23 -9.04 3.32 -7.66
C THR A 23 -9.87 4.18 -6.73
N GLU A 24 -10.45 5.26 -7.27
CA GLU A 24 -11.39 6.10 -6.52
C GLU A 24 -12.62 5.30 -6.08
N ALA A 25 -13.26 4.56 -6.99
CA ALA A 25 -14.39 3.69 -6.65
C ALA A 25 -14.04 2.62 -5.60
N THR A 26 -12.78 2.18 -5.54
CA THR A 26 -12.30 1.27 -4.48
C THR A 26 -12.18 2.00 -3.14
N ALA A 27 -11.66 3.23 -3.16
CA ALA A 27 -11.48 4.05 -1.96
C ALA A 27 -12.79 4.55 -1.36
N GLU A 28 -13.78 4.90 -2.18
CA GLU A 28 -15.14 5.28 -1.74
C GLU A 28 -15.76 4.20 -0.84
N ARG A 29 -15.55 2.92 -1.18
CA ARG A 29 -16.05 1.77 -0.40
C ARG A 29 -15.40 1.64 0.98
N LEU A 30 -14.28 2.33 1.24
CA LEU A 30 -13.62 2.32 2.54
C LEU A 30 -14.36 3.20 3.57
N GLY A 31 -15.22 4.13 3.13
CA GLY A 31 -15.90 5.07 4.04
C GLY A 31 -14.96 6.03 4.77
N ARG A 32 -13.74 6.24 4.24
CA ARG A 32 -12.69 7.06 4.87
C ARG A 32 -12.28 8.21 3.95
N LYS A 33 -11.90 9.34 4.54
CA LYS A 33 -11.31 10.45 3.78
C LYS A 33 -10.00 9.99 3.14
N TYR A 34 -9.82 10.34 1.86
CA TYR A 34 -8.61 10.03 1.11
C TYR A 34 -8.08 11.26 0.37
N LYS A 35 -6.81 11.20 -0.05
CA LYS A 35 -6.18 12.19 -0.92
C LYS A 35 -5.85 11.57 -2.26
N LEU A 36 -6.24 12.24 -3.33
CA LEU A 36 -5.85 11.88 -4.69
C LEU A 36 -4.39 12.29 -4.94
N ARG A 37 -3.58 11.41 -5.54
CA ARG A 37 -2.14 11.60 -5.77
C ARG A 37 -1.75 11.16 -7.18
N ALA A 38 -1.29 12.11 -7.99
CA ALA A 38 -0.93 11.88 -9.39
C ALA A 38 0.22 10.88 -9.54
N GLU A 39 1.10 10.83 -8.55
CA GLU A 39 2.22 9.88 -8.44
C GLU A 39 1.74 8.42 -8.44
N LEU A 40 0.48 8.17 -8.09
CA LEU A 40 -0.14 6.84 -8.10
C LEU A 40 -0.85 6.52 -9.43
N LEU A 41 -0.76 7.36 -10.46
CA LEU A 41 -1.28 7.03 -11.80
C LEU A 41 -0.49 5.86 -12.42
N PRO A 42 -1.08 5.12 -13.38
CA PRO A 42 -0.32 4.16 -14.18
C PRO A 42 0.90 4.83 -14.81
N GLY A 43 2.05 4.16 -14.76
CA GLY A 43 3.33 4.70 -15.23
C GLY A 43 4.18 5.35 -14.14
N GLY A 44 3.65 5.61 -12.94
CA GLY A 44 4.49 5.99 -11.81
C GLY A 44 5.36 4.83 -11.32
N SER A 45 6.34 5.16 -10.49
CA SER A 45 7.43 4.28 -10.04
C SER A 45 7.35 3.91 -8.56
N ALA A 46 8.03 2.82 -8.19
CA ALA A 46 8.15 2.41 -6.79
C ALA A 46 8.83 3.49 -5.93
N SER A 47 9.83 4.20 -6.47
CA SER A 47 10.52 5.29 -5.78
C SER A 47 9.59 6.47 -5.48
N GLU A 48 8.79 6.90 -6.45
CA GLU A 48 7.79 7.97 -6.24
C GLU A 48 6.76 7.56 -5.18
N LEU A 49 6.33 6.30 -5.17
CA LEU A 49 5.43 5.79 -4.14
C LEU A 49 6.08 5.81 -2.76
N LEU A 50 7.33 5.35 -2.63
CA LEU A 50 8.06 5.34 -1.35
C LEU A 50 8.28 6.76 -0.81
N GLU A 51 8.64 7.71 -1.67
CA GLU A 51 8.74 9.13 -1.32
C GLU A 51 7.39 9.69 -0.89
N LEU A 52 6.34 9.43 -1.66
CA LEU A 52 4.97 9.86 -1.41
C LEU A 52 4.46 9.43 -0.02
N VAL A 53 4.66 8.16 0.33
CA VAL A 53 4.23 7.63 1.64
C VAL A 53 5.18 8.04 2.76
N GLN A 54 6.33 8.65 2.43
CA GLN A 54 7.44 8.98 3.32
C GLN A 54 8.06 7.72 3.95
N TRP A 55 8.18 6.63 3.21
CA TRP A 55 8.85 5.44 3.71
C TRP A 55 10.36 5.71 3.81
N PRO A 56 11.03 5.33 4.92
CA PRO A 56 10.49 4.67 6.12
C PRO A 56 10.06 5.60 7.27
N HIS A 57 10.15 6.92 7.08
CA HIS A 57 10.06 7.93 8.14
C HIS A 57 8.63 8.40 8.47
N ALA A 58 7.62 7.85 7.80
CA ALA A 58 6.23 8.20 7.99
C ALA A 58 5.76 8.04 9.45
N ARG A 59 5.07 9.06 9.97
CA ARG A 59 4.42 8.98 11.29
C ARG A 59 3.06 8.30 11.14
N GLY A 60 3.04 6.97 11.23
CA GLY A 60 1.83 6.16 11.19
C GLY A 60 1.58 5.41 9.88
N ALA A 61 0.48 4.67 9.83
CA ALA A 61 0.13 3.83 8.68
C ALA A 61 -0.37 4.64 7.48
N VAL A 62 -0.01 4.20 6.27
CA VAL A 62 -0.49 4.75 5.00
C VAL A 62 -1.09 3.62 4.18
N LEU A 63 -2.36 3.77 3.80
CA LEU A 63 -3.01 2.88 2.84
C LEU A 63 -2.90 3.51 1.45
N VAL A 64 -2.31 2.77 0.52
CA VAL A 64 -2.18 3.18 -0.88
C VAL A 64 -3.14 2.36 -1.73
N VAL A 65 -3.97 3.04 -2.53
CA VAL A 65 -4.86 2.44 -3.53
C VAL A 65 -4.38 2.85 -4.92
N GLY A 66 -3.66 1.95 -5.59
CA GLY A 66 -2.95 2.21 -6.85
C GLY A 66 -3.03 1.07 -7.86
N HIS A 67 -1.99 0.91 -8.67
CA HIS A 67 -1.96 -0.01 -9.81
C HIS A 67 -0.72 -0.89 -9.83
N GLN A 68 -0.84 -2.00 -10.55
CA GLN A 68 0.34 -2.70 -11.08
C GLN A 68 0.93 -1.92 -12.26
N PRO A 69 2.25 -2.02 -12.51
CA PRO A 69 3.22 -2.85 -11.78
C PRO A 69 3.76 -2.20 -10.50
N MET A 70 3.60 -0.88 -10.33
CA MET A 70 4.18 -0.08 -9.25
C MET A 70 3.99 -0.72 -7.86
N LEU A 71 2.77 -1.14 -7.51
CA LEU A 71 2.51 -1.76 -6.20
C LEU A 71 3.32 -3.05 -6.01
N GLY A 72 3.39 -3.91 -7.04
CA GLY A 72 4.17 -5.14 -7.02
C GLY A 72 5.67 -4.88 -6.94
N GLN A 73 6.15 -3.85 -7.63
CA GLN A 73 7.55 -3.41 -7.61
C GLN A 73 7.94 -2.87 -6.23
N THR A 74 7.11 -1.99 -5.64
CA THR A 74 7.33 -1.48 -4.27
C THR A 74 7.43 -2.61 -3.26
N VAL A 75 6.52 -3.59 -3.32
CA VAL A 75 6.56 -4.73 -2.40
C VAL A 75 7.81 -5.58 -2.62
N ALA A 76 8.18 -5.83 -3.88
CA ALA A 76 9.37 -6.59 -4.22
C ALA A 76 10.66 -5.92 -3.71
N GLU A 77 10.79 -4.61 -3.91
CA GLU A 77 11.90 -3.80 -3.39
C GLU A 77 11.97 -3.85 -1.86
N LEU A 78 10.85 -3.58 -1.19
CA LEU A 78 10.79 -3.53 0.27
C LEU A 78 11.09 -4.87 0.95
N LEU A 79 10.71 -5.99 0.33
CA LEU A 79 10.95 -7.34 0.84
C LEU A 79 12.26 -7.98 0.33
N GLY A 80 13.01 -7.28 -0.53
CA GLY A 80 14.24 -7.82 -1.14
C GLY A 80 13.98 -9.08 -1.98
N LEU A 81 12.87 -9.12 -2.72
CA LEU A 81 12.56 -10.26 -3.59
C LEU A 81 13.54 -10.31 -4.77
N ARG A 82 13.84 -11.52 -5.25
CA ARG A 82 14.70 -11.71 -6.43
C ARG A 82 14.07 -11.20 -7.74
N MET A 83 12.74 -11.27 -7.81
CA MET A 83 11.99 -10.77 -8.98
C MET A 83 11.71 -9.28 -8.80
N PRO A 84 11.75 -8.48 -9.89
CA PRO A 84 11.58 -7.03 -9.81
C PRO A 84 10.15 -6.62 -9.42
N GLU A 85 9.18 -7.52 -9.51
CA GLU A 85 7.81 -7.30 -9.09
C GLU A 85 7.16 -8.60 -8.61
N CYS A 86 6.15 -8.47 -7.74
CA CYS A 86 5.23 -9.56 -7.41
C CYS A 86 3.79 -9.21 -7.78
N SER A 87 3.04 -10.19 -8.27
CA SER A 87 1.64 -9.98 -8.61
C SER A 87 0.78 -9.80 -7.35
N ILE A 88 0.04 -8.69 -7.31
CA ILE A 88 -0.96 -8.35 -6.30
C ILE A 88 -2.31 -8.33 -7.00
N ARG A 89 -3.18 -9.26 -6.60
CA ARG A 89 -4.53 -9.39 -7.16
C ARG A 89 -5.36 -8.14 -6.87
N LYS A 90 -6.24 -7.77 -7.81
CA LYS A 90 -7.21 -6.67 -7.61
C LYS A 90 -8.01 -6.90 -6.33
N GLY A 91 -8.13 -5.86 -5.51
CA GLY A 91 -8.84 -5.92 -4.23
C GLY A 91 -8.09 -6.63 -3.10
N ALA A 92 -6.88 -7.14 -3.34
CA ALA A 92 -6.02 -7.68 -2.29
C ALA A 92 -5.29 -6.56 -1.53
N VAL A 93 -4.86 -6.87 -0.31
CA VAL A 93 -4.11 -5.97 0.57
C VAL A 93 -2.81 -6.64 0.98
N TRP A 94 -1.72 -5.87 0.94
CA TRP A 94 -0.43 -6.23 1.49
C TRP A 94 -0.05 -5.19 2.54
N TRP A 95 0.22 -5.63 3.76
CA TRP A 95 0.59 -4.75 4.86
C TRP A 95 2.02 -5.00 5.28
N LEU A 96 2.89 -4.01 5.02
CA LEU A 96 4.30 -4.04 5.37
C LEU A 96 4.61 -3.03 6.48
N ARG A 97 5.61 -3.33 7.29
CA ARG A 97 6.10 -2.45 8.36
C ARG A 97 7.61 -2.50 8.43
N ARG A 98 8.26 -1.33 8.50
CA ARG A 98 9.68 -1.29 8.88
C ARG A 98 9.81 -1.42 10.38
N ARG A 99 10.77 -2.22 10.82
CA ARG A 99 11.20 -2.33 12.21
C ARG A 99 12.70 -2.16 12.25
N THR A 100 13.17 -1.37 13.22
CA THR A 100 14.60 -1.28 13.55
C THR A 100 14.82 -2.01 14.86
N ARG A 101 15.80 -2.92 14.90
CA ARG A 101 16.26 -3.61 16.11
C ARG A 101 17.78 -3.69 16.07
N SER A 102 18.45 -3.18 17.11
CA SER A 102 19.91 -3.23 17.22
C SER A 102 20.61 -2.68 15.97
N ASP A 103 20.16 -1.51 15.49
CA ASP A 103 20.63 -0.81 14.27
C ASP A 103 20.39 -1.52 12.93
N VAL A 104 19.84 -2.74 12.96
CA VAL A 104 19.37 -3.43 11.75
C VAL A 104 17.94 -3.02 11.44
N SER A 105 17.71 -2.56 10.20
CA SER A 105 16.38 -2.26 9.68
C SER A 105 15.87 -3.42 8.84
N GLU A 106 14.67 -3.89 9.15
CA GLU A 106 14.00 -4.95 8.41
C GLU A 106 12.60 -4.49 7.97
N THR A 107 12.16 -4.99 6.82
CA THR A 107 10.76 -4.91 6.41
C THR A 107 10.05 -6.20 6.80
N ILE A 108 8.98 -6.07 7.57
CA ILE A 108 8.14 -7.17 8.03
C ILE A 108 6.85 -7.16 7.21
N LEU A 109 6.47 -8.32 6.68
CA LEU A 109 5.14 -8.56 6.11
C LEU A 109 4.17 -8.94 7.23
N LEU A 110 3.25 -8.04 7.58
CA LEU A 110 2.28 -8.24 8.66
C LEU A 110 1.07 -9.05 8.21
N ALA A 111 0.58 -8.80 6.99
CA ALA A 111 -0.59 -9.48 6.43
C ALA A 111 -0.59 -9.43 4.90
N VAL A 112 -1.12 -10.49 4.29
CA VAL A 112 -1.57 -10.50 2.90
C VAL A 112 -2.99 -11.05 2.89
N GLN A 113 -3.94 -10.27 2.39
CA GLN A 113 -5.35 -10.66 2.35
C GLN A 113 -5.85 -10.62 0.91
N SER A 114 -6.35 -11.75 0.41
CA SER A 114 -7.09 -11.82 -0.85
C SER A 114 -8.58 -11.52 -0.61
N PRO A 115 -9.27 -10.83 -1.53
CA PRO A 115 -10.71 -10.64 -1.42
C PRO A 115 -11.50 -11.95 -1.51
N ASP A 116 -10.91 -13.02 -2.03
CA ASP A 116 -11.56 -14.34 -2.12
C ASP A 116 -11.78 -15.01 -0.75
N PHE A 117 -11.12 -14.52 0.31
CA PHE A 117 -11.20 -15.07 1.66
C PHE A 117 -11.95 -14.14 2.64
N LEU A 118 -12.82 -13.24 2.14
CA LEU A 118 -13.49 -12.20 2.93
C LEU A 118 -15.00 -12.14 2.73
#